data_AF-A0A955TP33-F1
#
_entry.id   AF-A0A955TP33-F1
#
_cell.length_a   1.000
_cell.length_b   1.000
_cell.length_c   1.000
_cell.angle_alpha   90.00
_cell.angle_beta   90.00
_cell.angle_gamma   90.00
#
_symmetry.space_group_name_H-M   'P 1'
#
loop_
_entity.id
_entity.type
_entity.pdbx_description
1 polymer ?
#
loop_
_entity_poly.entity_id
_entity_poly.type
_entity_poly.pdbx_seq_one_letter_code
_entity_poly.pdbx_strand_id
1 'polypeptide(L)'
;KELFLVLDTSGSMSGFLIEKAKETMRLAMDGLNPRDTFNLITFAGDTHILFSEPVPATPANVRKAQAFLASRSGGGGTEMMKAIRAALAPSDSQEHIRIVCFMTDGYIGNDMAILGEVRKHPNARVFSFGIGSSVNRFLLDKMAEHGRGEVEYVGLQDDGSAAARRFHERVQHPLLTDLSVEWDGLNISDVFPQRLPDLFSAKPLVLTGRYATPGKATIRLRGKVAGRSVVRNILVDLPNVAPEHDVLATLWARTKIADLMAQDYEGIQQGHPQSLVREAITQLGLDYRLMTPFTSFVAVEELIITEGGQPRRVDVPVELPEGVSYEGVFGYGEEQVAGFRQRKMQPAAKLSRSFLGGVAAQESVVSSPPALVDRAEPERDEAFRTDPSTKMDARLASIQEHIETKTVMGKELAKQVTDGKVLVQIWLSDRQDSVLASLTELGVEIVAQPKSGHVVIGAIPLAKLKEVSQLPLVLYLALHTVAG
;
A
#
# COMPACT_ATOMS: atom_id res chain seq x y z
N LYS A 1 17.45 21.86 -11.84
CA LYS A 1 16.28 21.24 -11.16
C LYS A 1 16.52 21.26 -9.67
N GLU A 2 15.45 21.25 -8.88
CA GLU A 2 15.51 21.27 -7.41
C GLU A 2 14.91 19.96 -6.89
N LEU A 3 15.70 19.17 -6.15
CA LEU A 3 15.32 17.83 -5.71
C LEU A 3 15.18 17.73 -4.19
N PHE A 4 14.03 17.25 -3.70
CA PHE A 4 13.83 16.89 -2.30
C PHE A 4 13.77 15.37 -2.17
N LEU A 5 14.72 14.81 -1.43
CA LEU A 5 14.71 13.40 -1.04
C LEU A 5 14.06 13.32 0.34
N VAL A 6 12.99 12.55 0.47
CA VAL A 6 12.20 12.44 1.70
C VAL A 6 12.17 10.99 2.15
N LEU A 7 12.82 10.69 3.27
CA LEU A 7 12.91 9.34 3.84
C LEU A 7 11.95 9.19 5.02
N ASP A 8 11.14 8.15 4.97
CA ASP A 8 10.40 7.66 6.12
C ASP A 8 11.33 6.88 7.06
N THR A 9 11.39 7.31 8.32
CA THR A 9 12.17 6.71 9.39
C THR A 9 11.28 6.27 10.55
N SER A 10 10.00 6.04 10.31
CA SER A 10 9.05 5.53 11.30
C SER A 10 9.36 4.11 11.77
N GLY A 11 8.64 3.64 12.80
CA GLY A 11 8.83 2.29 13.33
C GLY A 11 8.58 1.17 12.31
N SER A 12 7.65 1.34 11.37
CA SER A 12 7.36 0.34 10.34
C SER A 12 8.51 0.18 9.34
N MET A 13 9.28 1.25 9.12
CA MET A 13 10.50 1.25 8.31
C MET A 13 11.72 0.65 9.03
N SER A 14 11.60 0.21 10.30
CA SER A 14 12.74 -0.33 11.05
C SER A 14 13.35 -1.60 10.43
N GLY A 15 14.59 -1.90 10.81
CA GLY A 15 15.32 -3.06 10.31
C GLY A 15 15.70 -2.94 8.83
N PHE A 16 15.32 -3.94 8.03
CA PHE A 16 15.77 -4.04 6.64
C PHE A 16 15.22 -2.93 5.74
N LEU A 17 13.99 -2.48 5.98
CA LEU A 17 13.29 -1.51 5.15
C LEU A 17 14.05 -0.19 5.06
N ILE A 18 14.45 0.39 6.19
CA ILE A 18 15.23 1.63 6.21
C ILE A 18 16.62 1.45 5.59
N GLU A 19 17.29 0.31 5.77
CA GLU A 19 18.59 0.08 5.15
C GLU A 19 18.47 0.00 3.61
N LYS A 20 17.43 -0.66 3.10
CA LYS A 20 17.13 -0.68 1.65
C LYS A 20 16.76 0.71 1.12
N ALA A 21 16.00 1.48 1.89
CA ALA A 21 15.65 2.86 1.54
C ALA A 21 16.90 3.77 1.50
N LYS A 22 17.78 3.66 2.51
CA LYS A 22 19.08 4.37 2.55
C LYS A 22 19.97 3.98 1.39
N GLU A 23 20.08 2.70 1.06
CA GLU A 23 20.83 2.20 -0.10
C GLU A 23 20.33 2.88 -1.39
N THR A 24 19.02 2.81 -1.62
CA THR A 24 18.36 3.40 -2.80
C THR A 24 18.58 4.92 -2.86
N MET A 25 18.41 5.62 -1.73
CA MET A 25 18.61 7.07 -1.64
C MET A 25 20.07 7.49 -1.84
N ARG A 26 21.02 6.70 -1.33
CA ARG A 26 22.45 6.94 -1.54
C ARG A 26 22.80 6.87 -3.03
N LEU A 27 22.32 5.83 -3.71
CA LEU A 27 22.51 5.65 -5.15
C LEU A 27 21.80 6.74 -5.96
N ALA A 28 20.65 7.22 -5.48
CA ALA A 28 20.00 8.41 -6.05
C ALA A 28 20.89 9.66 -5.89
N MET A 29 21.47 9.91 -4.72
CA MET A 29 22.37 11.07 -4.52
C MET A 29 23.64 11.00 -5.36
N ASP A 30 24.20 9.81 -5.58
CA ASP A 30 25.44 9.63 -6.36
C ASP A 30 25.28 10.01 -7.84
N GLY A 31 24.05 9.98 -8.38
CA GLY A 31 23.77 10.31 -9.79
C GLY A 31 23.26 11.73 -10.03
N LEU A 32 23.32 12.62 -9.03
CA LEU A 32 22.90 14.01 -9.18
C LEU A 32 23.88 14.79 -10.08
N ASN A 33 23.33 15.69 -10.91
CA ASN A 33 24.17 16.59 -11.70
C ASN A 33 24.68 17.71 -10.77
N PRO A 34 25.96 18.11 -10.83
CA PRO A 34 26.50 19.19 -9.99
C PRO A 34 25.78 20.54 -10.10
N ARG A 35 25.01 20.77 -11.17
CA ARG A 35 24.16 21.96 -11.37
C ARG A 35 22.77 21.85 -10.73
N ASP A 36 22.40 20.68 -10.23
CA ASP A 36 21.14 20.49 -9.51
C ASP A 36 21.27 21.03 -8.08
N THR A 37 20.17 21.53 -7.53
CA THR A 37 20.04 21.78 -6.09
C THR A 37 19.26 20.64 -5.45
N PHE A 38 19.57 20.34 -4.19
CA PHE A 38 18.88 19.28 -3.47
C PHE A 38 18.76 19.56 -1.97
N ASN A 39 17.83 18.86 -1.33
CA ASN A 39 17.71 18.77 0.12
C ASN A 39 17.29 17.35 0.54
N LEU A 40 17.55 17.01 1.80
CA LEU A 40 17.21 15.72 2.40
C LEU A 40 16.35 15.95 3.63
N ILE A 41 15.17 15.34 3.64
CA ILE A 41 14.20 15.37 4.73
C ILE A 41 14.03 13.94 5.25
N THR A 42 13.99 13.77 6.57
CA THR A 42 13.59 12.51 7.20
C THR A 42 12.41 12.74 8.11
N PHE A 43 11.44 11.83 8.13
CA PHE A 43 10.26 11.95 8.98
C PHE A 43 9.92 10.66 9.70
N ALA A 44 9.53 10.82 10.97
CA ALA A 44 8.92 9.79 11.81
C ALA A 44 7.88 10.51 12.67
N GLY A 45 7.99 10.49 14.00
CA GLY A 45 7.20 11.38 14.88
C GLY A 45 7.54 12.87 14.71
N ASP A 46 8.77 13.18 14.29
CA ASP A 46 9.23 14.53 13.97
C ASP A 46 9.79 14.61 12.54
N THR A 47 9.86 15.83 12.00
CA THR A 47 10.46 16.11 10.68
C THR A 47 11.82 16.76 10.86
N HIS A 48 12.85 16.20 10.23
CA HIS A 48 14.20 16.76 10.20
C HIS A 48 14.58 17.12 8.77
N ILE A 49 14.95 18.38 8.57
CA ILE A 49 15.40 18.91 7.28
C ILE A 49 16.90 19.18 7.41
N LEU A 50 17.70 18.59 6.52
CA LEU A 50 19.17 18.67 6.62
C LEU A 50 19.71 20.09 6.36
N PHE A 51 19.20 20.75 5.31
CA PHE A 51 19.58 22.11 4.94
C PHE A 51 18.39 23.03 5.11
N SER A 52 18.61 24.26 5.58
CA SER A 52 17.54 25.26 5.69
C SER A 52 16.90 25.58 4.34
N GLU A 53 17.70 25.52 3.27
CA GLU A 53 17.30 25.72 1.88
C GLU A 53 17.99 24.69 0.98
N PRO A 54 17.45 24.38 -0.21
CA PRO A 54 18.11 23.51 -1.18
C PRO A 54 19.52 24.00 -1.55
N VAL A 55 20.50 23.10 -1.50
CA VAL A 55 21.91 23.44 -1.78
C VAL A 55 22.39 22.78 -3.07
N PRO A 56 23.39 23.33 -3.78
CA PRO A 56 23.96 22.68 -4.96
C PRO A 56 24.52 21.29 -4.64
N ALA A 57 24.39 20.34 -5.57
CA ALA A 57 24.87 18.96 -5.46
C ALA A 57 26.41 18.84 -5.59
N THR A 58 27.15 19.62 -4.80
CA THR A 58 28.61 19.53 -4.72
C THR A 58 29.02 18.25 -3.99
N PRO A 59 30.22 17.69 -4.26
CA PRO A 59 30.71 16.51 -3.54
C PRO A 59 30.74 16.69 -2.00
N ALA A 60 30.95 17.92 -1.52
CA ALA A 60 30.94 18.22 -0.09
C ALA A 60 29.52 18.13 0.50
N ASN A 61 28.52 18.72 -0.17
CA ASN A 61 27.12 18.67 0.27
C ASN A 61 26.54 17.26 0.19
N VAL A 62 26.87 16.51 -0.87
CA VAL A 62 26.46 15.10 -1.02
C VAL A 62 27.04 14.25 0.11
N ARG A 63 28.34 14.40 0.45
CA ARG A 63 28.93 13.69 1.61
C ARG A 63 28.23 14.04 2.93
N LYS A 64 27.89 15.31 3.14
CA LYS A 64 27.13 15.73 4.34
C LYS A 64 25.75 15.08 4.40
N ALA A 65 25.06 14.99 3.27
CA ALA A 65 23.77 14.32 3.17
C ALA A 65 23.86 12.80 3.37
N GLN A 66 24.89 12.14 2.83
CA GLN A 66 25.15 10.72 3.07
C GLN A 66 25.46 10.43 4.55
N ALA A 67 26.24 11.29 5.22
CA ALA A 67 26.50 11.15 6.65
C ALA A 67 25.22 11.32 7.49
N PHE A 68 24.39 12.32 7.15
CA PHE A 68 23.09 12.51 7.79
C PHE A 68 22.19 11.29 7.60
N LEU A 69 22.07 10.79 6.37
CA LEU A 69 21.31 9.59 6.01
C LEU A 69 21.76 8.36 6.79
N ALA A 70 23.08 8.12 6.86
CA ALA A 70 23.65 6.99 7.59
C ALA A 70 23.32 7.02 9.09
N SER A 71 23.22 8.23 9.68
CA SER A 71 22.89 8.41 11.09
C SER A 71 21.42 8.15 11.45
N ARG A 72 20.53 7.97 10.47
CA ARG A 72 19.09 7.78 10.74
C ARG A 72 18.81 6.32 11.10
N SER A 73 17.82 6.07 11.94
CA SER A 73 17.32 4.73 12.28
C SER A 73 15.80 4.75 12.28
N GLY A 74 15.16 3.61 12.01
CA GLY A 74 13.70 3.49 12.08
C GLY A 74 13.21 3.50 13.52
N GLY A 75 12.18 4.30 13.82
CA GLY A 75 11.56 4.34 15.14
C GLY A 75 10.53 5.47 15.31
N GLY A 76 9.64 5.33 16.29
CA GLY A 76 8.59 6.31 16.58
C GLY A 76 7.37 6.19 15.66
N GLY A 77 6.51 7.22 15.71
CA GLY A 77 5.30 7.33 14.87
C GLY A 77 5.58 7.82 13.43
N THR A 78 4.53 8.21 12.72
CA THR A 78 4.60 8.63 11.30
C THR A 78 3.84 9.92 11.05
N GLU A 79 4.54 11.05 10.95
CA GLU A 79 4.02 12.41 10.70
C GLU A 79 4.31 12.87 9.26
N MET A 80 3.83 12.10 8.27
CA MET A 80 4.10 12.36 6.85
C MET A 80 3.61 13.75 6.38
N MET A 81 2.51 14.26 6.94
CA MET A 81 1.90 15.53 6.51
C MET A 81 2.85 16.73 6.66
N LYS A 82 3.62 16.78 7.76
CA LYS A 82 4.61 17.86 7.98
C LYS A 82 5.72 17.80 6.95
N ALA A 83 6.21 16.59 6.67
CA ALA A 83 7.25 16.35 5.67
C ALA A 83 6.77 16.69 4.24
N ILE A 84 5.54 16.33 3.89
CA ILE A 84 4.92 16.68 2.61
C ILE A 84 4.85 18.19 2.43
N ARG A 85 4.34 18.91 3.43
CA ARG A 85 4.25 20.38 3.38
C ARG A 85 5.63 21.02 3.23
N ALA A 86 6.61 20.55 4.00
CA ALA A 86 7.98 21.05 3.91
C ALA A 86 8.62 20.78 2.54
N ALA A 87 8.43 19.57 1.99
CA ALA A 87 9.01 19.17 0.72
C ALA A 87 8.34 19.84 -0.49
N LEU A 88 7.04 20.12 -0.43
CA LEU A 88 6.28 20.73 -1.52
C LEU A 88 6.21 22.26 -1.46
N ALA A 89 6.52 22.88 -0.32
CA ALA A 89 6.48 24.34 -0.11
C ALA A 89 7.26 25.11 -1.18
N PRO A 90 6.62 25.93 -2.03
CA PRO A 90 7.26 26.54 -3.20
C PRO A 90 8.62 27.20 -2.89
N SER A 91 9.58 27.04 -3.81
CA SER A 91 10.81 27.83 -3.80
C SER A 91 10.52 29.21 -4.39
N ASP A 92 11.17 30.26 -3.87
CA ASP A 92 10.98 31.63 -4.36
C ASP A 92 11.44 31.80 -5.82
N SER A 93 12.28 30.89 -6.33
CA SER A 93 12.71 30.87 -7.74
C SER A 93 11.83 29.94 -8.58
N GLN A 94 11.10 30.50 -9.55
CA GLN A 94 10.28 29.73 -10.50
C GLN A 94 11.10 29.12 -11.66
N GLU A 95 12.42 29.32 -11.69
CA GLU A 95 13.28 28.86 -12.79
C GLU A 95 13.59 27.36 -12.76
N HIS A 96 13.22 26.66 -11.68
CA HIS A 96 13.53 25.25 -11.51
C HIS A 96 12.27 24.40 -11.28
N ILE A 97 12.16 23.30 -12.02
CA ILE A 97 11.18 22.25 -11.73
C ILE A 97 11.59 21.62 -10.39
N ARG A 98 10.66 21.64 -9.44
CA ARG A 98 10.79 20.93 -8.17
C ARG A 98 10.39 19.48 -8.35
N ILE A 99 11.23 18.58 -7.87
CA ILE A 99 11.02 17.14 -7.84
C ILE A 99 11.11 16.69 -6.39
N VAL A 100 10.13 15.95 -5.91
CA VAL A 100 10.09 15.41 -4.55
C VAL A 100 9.98 13.90 -4.64
N CYS A 101 10.89 13.20 -3.96
CA CYS A 101 10.99 11.75 -3.95
C CYS A 101 10.74 11.24 -2.54
N PHE A 102 9.60 10.59 -2.32
CA PHE A 102 9.27 9.96 -1.04
C PHE A 102 9.72 8.50 -1.04
N MET A 103 10.42 8.04 0.00
CA MET A 103 10.78 6.64 0.21
C MET A 103 10.13 6.17 1.51
N THR A 104 9.14 5.28 1.42
CA THR A 104 8.28 4.87 2.53
C THR A 104 7.65 3.51 2.24
N ASP A 105 7.15 2.83 3.26
CA ASP A 105 6.27 1.67 3.13
C ASP A 105 4.79 2.09 2.98
N GLY A 106 4.47 3.37 3.21
CA GLY A 106 3.13 3.94 3.07
C GLY A 106 2.18 3.57 4.22
N TYR A 107 2.66 3.06 5.35
CA TYR A 107 1.83 2.73 6.51
C TYR A 107 1.39 3.98 7.29
N ILE A 108 0.40 4.66 6.72
CA ILE A 108 -0.14 5.93 7.22
C ILE A 108 -1.67 5.83 7.25
N GLY A 109 -2.31 6.50 8.22
CA GLY A 109 -3.78 6.49 8.38
C GLY A 109 -4.52 7.67 7.71
N ASN A 110 -3.80 8.60 7.07
CA ASN A 110 -4.31 9.89 6.60
C ASN A 110 -4.20 10.08 5.07
N ASP A 111 -4.45 9.01 4.33
CA ASP A 111 -4.22 8.95 2.88
C ASP A 111 -4.90 10.09 2.12
N MET A 112 -6.21 10.28 2.31
CA MET A 112 -6.96 11.27 1.52
C MET A 112 -6.52 12.71 1.81
N ALA A 113 -6.21 13.02 3.07
CA ALA A 113 -5.63 14.32 3.44
C ALA A 113 -4.27 14.54 2.75
N ILE A 114 -3.41 13.52 2.70
CA ILE A 114 -2.11 13.57 2.00
C ILE A 114 -2.31 13.83 0.51
N LEU A 115 -3.21 13.09 -0.14
CA LEU A 115 -3.52 13.27 -1.56
C LEU A 115 -4.07 14.68 -1.84
N GLY A 116 -4.93 15.18 -0.95
CA GLY A 116 -5.43 16.55 -1.01
C GLY A 116 -4.33 17.60 -0.91
N GLU A 117 -3.33 17.40 -0.04
CA GLU A 117 -2.20 18.32 0.09
C GLU A 117 -1.30 18.29 -1.15
N VAL A 118 -0.96 17.12 -1.69
CA VAL A 118 -0.16 17.00 -2.93
C VAL A 118 -0.79 17.77 -4.09
N ARG A 119 -2.12 17.69 -4.25
CA ARG A 119 -2.88 18.39 -5.32
C ARG A 119 -2.78 19.91 -5.26
N LYS A 120 -2.46 20.50 -4.10
CA LYS A 120 -2.30 21.96 -3.93
C LYS A 120 -1.01 22.49 -4.54
N HIS A 121 -0.05 21.62 -4.87
CA HIS A 121 1.28 21.98 -5.35
C HIS A 121 1.51 21.53 -6.81
N PRO A 122 0.78 22.09 -7.80
CA PRO A 122 0.79 21.60 -9.20
C PRO A 122 2.12 21.76 -9.94
N ASN A 123 3.05 22.54 -9.37
CA ASN A 123 4.38 22.79 -9.93
C ASN A 123 5.43 21.79 -9.43
N ALA A 124 5.14 21.03 -8.38
CA ALA A 124 6.03 19.98 -7.88
C ALA A 124 5.75 18.65 -8.58
N ARG A 125 6.81 17.89 -8.87
CA ARG A 125 6.72 16.54 -9.41
C ARG A 125 6.95 15.55 -8.27
N VAL A 126 5.96 14.73 -7.94
CA VAL A 126 6.07 13.77 -6.82
C VAL A 126 6.36 12.38 -7.33
N PHE A 127 7.48 11.82 -6.90
CA PHE A 127 7.85 10.43 -7.09
C PHE A 127 7.72 9.68 -5.77
N SER A 128 7.18 8.47 -5.83
CA SER A 128 6.94 7.64 -4.65
C SER A 128 7.72 6.33 -4.79
N PHE A 129 8.51 5.98 -3.80
CA PHE A 129 9.24 4.71 -3.69
C PHE A 129 8.64 3.90 -2.57
N GLY A 130 7.87 2.88 -2.95
CA GLY A 130 7.36 1.89 -2.01
C GLY A 130 8.47 0.90 -1.66
N ILE A 131 8.96 0.96 -0.42
CA ILE A 131 10.01 0.07 0.07
C ILE A 131 9.36 -1.09 0.84
N GLY A 132 9.68 -2.32 0.43
CA GLY A 132 9.18 -3.54 1.09
C GLY A 132 8.13 -4.31 0.31
N SER A 133 7.62 -5.38 0.94
CA SER A 133 6.66 -6.31 0.33
C SER A 133 5.19 -5.91 0.52
N SER A 134 4.89 -5.13 1.56
CA SER A 134 3.51 -4.85 1.99
C SER A 134 3.25 -3.35 2.02
N VAL A 135 3.46 -2.66 0.90
CA VAL A 135 3.31 -1.20 0.86
C VAL A 135 1.88 -0.74 0.57
N ASN A 136 1.48 0.43 1.07
CA ASN A 136 0.21 1.05 0.69
C ASN A 136 0.28 1.60 -0.75
N ARG A 137 0.07 0.70 -1.73
CA ARG A 137 0.13 1.04 -3.15
C ARG A 137 -0.88 2.11 -3.55
N PHE A 138 -2.07 2.10 -2.94
CA PHE A 138 -3.10 3.10 -3.23
C PHE A 138 -2.59 4.52 -2.96
N LEU A 139 -2.04 4.75 -1.77
CA LEU A 139 -1.48 6.06 -1.41
C LEU A 139 -0.33 6.46 -2.34
N LEU A 140 0.63 5.56 -2.55
CA LEU A 140 1.84 5.87 -3.32
C LEU A 140 1.56 6.13 -4.81
N ASP A 141 0.69 5.31 -5.42
CA ASP A 141 0.23 5.49 -6.79
C ASP A 141 -0.48 6.82 -6.95
N LYS A 142 -1.39 7.16 -6.01
CA LYS A 142 -2.17 8.40 -6.08
C LYS A 142 -1.36 9.65 -5.76
N MET A 143 -0.36 9.56 -4.89
CA MET A 143 0.59 10.66 -4.68
C MET A 143 1.37 10.98 -5.95
N ALA A 144 1.89 9.95 -6.63
CA ALA A 144 2.60 10.11 -7.89
C ALA A 144 1.69 10.66 -9.00
N GLU A 145 0.47 10.14 -9.12
CA GLU A 145 -0.53 10.60 -10.10
C GLU A 145 -0.89 12.07 -9.89
N HIS A 146 -1.27 12.47 -8.67
CA HIS A 146 -1.62 13.86 -8.37
C HIS A 146 -0.44 14.82 -8.47
N GLY A 147 0.75 14.33 -8.14
CA GLY A 147 2.00 15.07 -8.26
C GLY A 147 2.67 14.95 -9.62
N ARG A 148 2.03 14.40 -10.67
CA ARG A 148 2.60 14.32 -12.04
C ARG A 148 3.98 13.65 -12.12
N GLY A 149 4.28 12.73 -11.21
CA GLY A 149 5.48 11.90 -11.25
C GLY A 149 5.14 10.43 -11.38
N GLU A 150 6.02 9.56 -10.89
CA GLU A 150 5.89 8.12 -11.00
C GLU A 150 6.17 7.41 -9.70
N VAL A 151 5.63 6.20 -9.60
CA VAL A 151 5.84 5.28 -8.47
C VAL A 151 6.82 4.18 -8.86
N GLU A 152 7.62 3.74 -7.90
CA GLU A 152 8.53 2.61 -8.03
C GLU A 152 8.42 1.75 -6.78
N TYR A 153 8.42 0.42 -6.96
CA TYR A 153 8.36 -0.52 -5.86
C TYR A 153 9.71 -1.24 -5.75
N VAL A 154 10.28 -1.23 -4.56
CA VAL A 154 11.58 -1.85 -4.25
C VAL A 154 11.35 -2.91 -3.19
N GLY A 155 11.31 -4.16 -3.63
CA GLY A 155 11.24 -5.33 -2.76
C GLY A 155 12.53 -5.50 -1.95
N LEU A 156 12.45 -6.29 -0.88
CA LEU A 156 13.58 -6.50 0.01
C LEU A 156 14.76 -7.19 -0.69
N GLN A 157 14.46 -8.10 -1.63
CA GLN A 157 15.45 -8.84 -2.40
C GLN A 157 15.90 -8.10 -3.67
N ASP A 158 15.30 -6.95 -3.98
CA ASP A 158 15.61 -6.22 -5.20
C ASP A 158 16.96 -5.51 -5.10
N ASP A 159 17.64 -5.41 -6.25
CA ASP A 159 18.83 -4.61 -6.43
C ASP A 159 18.46 -3.11 -6.37
N GLY A 160 18.84 -2.45 -5.27
CA GLY A 160 18.61 -1.02 -5.07
C GLY A 160 19.25 -0.15 -6.16
N SER A 161 20.30 -0.64 -6.83
CA SER A 161 20.93 0.06 -7.94
C SER A 161 20.07 0.09 -9.19
N ALA A 162 19.26 -0.94 -9.43
CA ALA A 162 18.31 -0.94 -10.54
C ALA A 162 17.18 0.07 -10.31
N ALA A 163 16.67 0.16 -9.08
CA ALA A 163 15.66 1.15 -8.71
C ALA A 163 16.20 2.59 -8.83
N ALA A 164 17.42 2.84 -8.35
CA ALA A 164 18.06 4.15 -8.46
C ALA A 164 18.37 4.54 -9.92
N ARG A 165 18.76 3.59 -10.78
CA ARG A 165 18.92 3.83 -12.22
C ARG A 165 17.60 4.26 -12.88
N ARG A 166 16.52 3.51 -12.63
CA ARG A 166 15.18 3.85 -13.15
C ARG A 166 14.69 5.19 -12.63
N PHE A 167 14.95 5.50 -11.35
CA PHE A 167 14.70 6.83 -10.79
C PHE A 167 15.40 7.92 -11.61
N HIS A 168 16.71 7.78 -11.84
CA HIS A 168 17.48 8.76 -12.59
C HIS A 168 16.99 8.92 -14.03
N GLU A 169 16.71 7.83 -14.72
CA GLU A 169 16.16 7.87 -16.07
C GLU A 169 14.85 8.67 -16.11
N ARG A 170 13.95 8.45 -15.14
CA ARG A 170 12.63 9.12 -15.08
C ARG A 170 12.74 10.59 -14.64
N VAL A 171 13.58 10.87 -13.64
CA VAL A 171 13.75 12.24 -13.08
C VAL A 171 14.54 13.15 -14.01
N GLN A 172 15.49 12.60 -14.78
CA GLN A 172 16.37 13.42 -15.62
C GLN A 172 15.73 13.82 -16.95
N HIS A 173 14.84 13.00 -17.53
CA HIS A 173 14.33 13.22 -18.88
C HIS A 173 12.83 12.88 -19.01
N PRO A 174 11.90 13.77 -18.60
CA PRO A 174 10.53 13.67 -19.08
C PRO A 174 10.52 13.76 -20.61
N LEU A 175 9.79 12.85 -21.27
CA LEU A 175 9.67 12.84 -22.73
C LEU A 175 8.91 14.07 -23.21
N LEU A 176 7.82 14.42 -22.54
CA LEU A 176 7.04 15.63 -22.83
C LEU A 176 6.53 16.24 -21.53
N THR A 177 6.64 17.57 -21.41
CA THR A 177 6.03 18.34 -20.32
C THR A 177 5.00 19.32 -20.85
N ASP A 178 4.18 19.89 -19.97
CA ASP A 178 3.18 20.91 -20.29
C ASP A 178 2.22 20.45 -21.41
N LEU A 179 1.70 19.23 -21.26
CA LEU A 179 0.84 18.61 -22.25
C LEU A 179 -0.50 19.33 -22.36
N SER A 180 -0.99 19.46 -23.59
CA SER A 180 -2.34 19.92 -23.91
C SER A 180 -2.86 19.21 -25.15
N VAL A 181 -4.18 19.06 -25.27
CA VAL A 181 -4.82 18.37 -26.38
C VAL A 181 -5.83 19.27 -27.05
N GLU A 182 -5.76 19.37 -28.37
CA GLU A 182 -6.75 20.04 -29.21
C GLU A 182 -7.51 19.00 -30.03
N TRP A 183 -8.84 19.05 -29.98
CA TRP A 183 -9.73 18.02 -30.53
C TRP A 183 -10.26 18.31 -31.94
N ASP A 184 -9.83 19.44 -32.54
CA ASP A 184 -10.06 19.83 -33.94
C ASP A 184 -11.50 19.59 -34.45
N GLY A 185 -12.47 20.32 -33.89
CA GLY A 185 -13.87 20.28 -34.32
C GLY A 185 -14.71 19.14 -33.74
N LEU A 186 -14.10 18.18 -33.04
CA LEU A 186 -14.85 17.16 -32.30
C LEU A 186 -15.52 17.77 -31.05
N ASN A 187 -16.79 17.43 -30.82
CA ASN A 187 -17.51 17.79 -29.60
C ASN A 187 -17.21 16.77 -28.49
N ILE A 188 -16.06 16.95 -27.83
CA ILE A 188 -15.58 16.11 -26.73
C ILE A 188 -15.87 16.78 -25.38
N SER A 189 -16.38 16.01 -24.43
CA SER A 189 -16.67 16.44 -23.06
C SER A 189 -16.20 15.40 -22.03
N ASP A 190 -16.24 15.77 -20.74
CA ASP A 190 -15.88 14.89 -19.63
C ASP A 190 -14.53 14.17 -19.82
N VAL A 191 -13.50 14.94 -20.20
CA VAL A 191 -12.15 14.42 -20.44
C VAL A 191 -11.38 14.31 -19.14
N PHE A 192 -10.78 13.14 -18.89
CA PHE A 192 -9.97 12.85 -17.73
C PHE A 192 -8.61 12.23 -18.10
N PRO A 193 -7.56 12.47 -17.28
CA PRO A 193 -7.54 13.40 -16.16
C PRO A 193 -7.68 14.86 -16.62
N GLN A 194 -8.33 15.71 -15.81
CA GLN A 194 -8.53 17.12 -16.18
C GLN A 194 -7.21 17.89 -16.27
N ARG A 195 -6.21 17.49 -15.48
CA ARG A 195 -4.84 18.01 -15.53
C ARG A 195 -3.94 16.92 -16.09
N LEU A 196 -3.32 17.20 -17.24
CA LEU A 196 -2.47 16.23 -17.91
C LEU A 196 -1.13 16.07 -17.16
N PRO A 197 -0.70 14.83 -16.83
CA PRO A 197 0.61 14.59 -16.27
C PRO A 197 1.70 14.84 -17.31
N ASP A 198 2.95 14.95 -16.84
CA ASP A 198 4.09 14.90 -17.76
C ASP A 198 4.25 13.45 -18.29
N LEU A 199 4.71 13.30 -19.54
CA LEU A 199 4.91 11.99 -20.16
C LEU A 199 6.33 11.49 -19.89
N PHE A 200 6.46 10.30 -19.31
CA PHE A 200 7.73 9.61 -19.08
C PHE A 200 7.86 8.37 -19.98
N SER A 201 9.08 7.89 -20.20
CA SER A 201 9.38 6.81 -21.15
C SER A 201 8.81 5.43 -20.81
N ALA A 202 8.27 5.25 -19.60
CA ALA A 202 7.84 3.96 -19.08
C ALA A 202 6.31 3.77 -18.98
N LYS A 203 5.51 4.83 -19.14
CA LYS A 203 4.05 4.77 -18.93
C LYS A 203 3.28 5.51 -20.03
N PRO A 204 2.23 4.91 -20.61
CA PRO A 204 1.39 5.61 -21.56
C PRO A 204 0.57 6.72 -20.87
N LEU A 205 0.39 7.84 -21.56
CA LEU A 205 -0.66 8.79 -21.22
C LEU A 205 -2.00 8.25 -21.72
N VAL A 206 -2.92 7.96 -20.80
CA VAL A 206 -4.28 7.51 -21.13
C VAL A 206 -5.25 8.63 -20.83
N LEU A 207 -5.99 9.06 -21.87
CA LEU A 207 -7.09 10.01 -21.75
C LEU A 207 -8.41 9.31 -22.01
N THR A 208 -9.39 9.52 -21.15
CA THR A 208 -10.76 9.06 -21.35
C THR A 208 -11.66 10.27 -21.53
N GLY A 209 -12.66 10.18 -22.39
CA GLY A 209 -13.57 11.28 -22.68
C GLY A 209 -14.82 10.80 -23.40
N ARG A 210 -15.83 11.66 -23.49
CA ARG A 210 -17.08 11.38 -24.17
C ARG A 210 -17.22 12.25 -25.41
N TYR A 211 -17.82 11.71 -26.47
CA TYR A 211 -18.14 12.46 -27.67
C TYR A 211 -19.63 12.33 -27.97
N ALA A 212 -20.25 13.44 -28.39
CA ALA A 212 -21.67 13.46 -28.72
C ALA A 212 -21.93 13.13 -30.20
N THR A 213 -20.99 13.44 -31.08
CA THR A 213 -21.11 13.29 -32.53
C THR A 213 -20.04 12.34 -33.05
N PRO A 214 -20.41 11.27 -33.78
CA PRO A 214 -19.45 10.41 -34.45
C PRO A 214 -18.63 11.19 -35.47
N GLY A 215 -17.38 10.80 -35.70
CA GLY A 215 -16.56 11.47 -36.70
C GLY A 215 -15.10 11.04 -36.72
N LYS A 216 -14.44 11.37 -37.83
CA LYS A 216 -12.99 11.25 -37.98
C LYS A 216 -12.38 12.63 -37.83
N ALA A 217 -11.30 12.74 -37.05
CA ALA A 217 -10.59 14.00 -36.90
C ALA A 217 -9.10 13.78 -36.62
N THR A 218 -8.35 14.87 -36.65
CA THR A 218 -6.95 14.89 -36.25
C THR A 218 -6.81 15.60 -34.91
N ILE A 219 -6.55 14.83 -33.86
CA ILE A 219 -6.23 15.39 -32.54
C ILE A 219 -4.79 15.91 -32.56
N ARG A 220 -4.56 17.11 -32.01
CA ARG A 220 -3.21 17.68 -31.85
C ARG A 220 -2.80 17.63 -30.39
N LEU A 221 -1.85 16.76 -30.06
CA LEU A 221 -1.17 16.73 -28.77
C LEU A 221 0.00 17.72 -28.81
N ARG A 222 -0.02 18.73 -27.96
CA ARG A 222 1.09 19.68 -27.79
C ARG A 222 1.80 19.42 -26.47
N GLY A 223 3.11 19.68 -26.45
CA GLY A 223 3.93 19.61 -25.25
C GLY A 223 5.28 20.29 -25.46
N LYS A 224 6.18 20.14 -24.50
CA LYS A 224 7.57 20.61 -24.60
C LYS A 224 8.55 19.47 -24.40
N VAL A 225 9.61 19.45 -25.21
CA VAL A 225 10.79 18.59 -25.06
C VAL A 225 11.97 19.51 -24.81
N ALA A 226 12.64 19.38 -23.66
CA ALA A 226 13.75 20.26 -23.27
C ALA A 226 13.43 21.77 -23.46
N GLY A 227 12.20 22.17 -23.11
CA GLY A 227 11.70 23.54 -23.24
C GLY A 227 11.24 23.96 -24.64
N ARG A 228 11.47 23.14 -25.68
CA ARG A 228 11.02 23.42 -27.06
C ARG A 228 9.65 22.82 -27.32
N SER A 229 8.75 23.60 -27.90
CA SER A 229 7.40 23.13 -28.24
C SER A 229 7.44 22.04 -29.31
N VAL A 230 6.68 20.97 -29.09
CA VAL A 230 6.47 19.86 -30.02
C VAL A 230 4.98 19.63 -30.18
N VAL A 231 4.55 19.28 -31.41
CA VAL A 231 3.17 18.92 -31.72
C VAL A 231 3.15 17.54 -32.38
N ARG A 232 2.23 16.69 -31.93
CA ARG A 232 1.96 15.38 -32.52
C ARG A 232 0.51 15.32 -32.99
N ASN A 233 0.33 14.98 -34.26
CA ASN A 233 -0.98 14.79 -34.84
C ASN A 233 -1.38 13.32 -34.73
N ILE A 234 -2.58 13.04 -34.25
CA ILE A 234 -3.14 11.70 -34.03
C ILE A 234 -4.47 11.62 -34.75
N LEU A 235 -4.55 10.74 -35.75
CA LEU A 235 -5.81 10.46 -36.45
C LEU A 235 -6.69 9.58 -35.58
N VAL A 236 -7.95 9.97 -35.40
CA VAL A 236 -8.95 9.20 -34.67
C VAL A 236 -10.17 8.96 -35.52
N ASP A 237 -10.81 7.81 -35.27
CA ASP A 237 -12.09 7.42 -35.82
C ASP A 237 -13.01 7.09 -34.64
N LEU A 238 -14.03 7.94 -34.43
CA LEU A 238 -14.98 7.83 -33.33
C LEU A 238 -16.33 7.40 -33.92
N PRO A 239 -16.61 6.08 -34.00
CA PRO A 239 -17.83 5.57 -34.59
C PRO A 239 -19.06 5.84 -33.72
N ASN A 240 -20.25 5.75 -34.29
CA ASN A 240 -21.49 5.90 -33.51
C ASN A 240 -21.70 4.76 -32.51
N VAL A 241 -21.31 3.55 -32.90
CA VAL A 241 -21.44 2.34 -32.08
C VAL A 241 -20.22 1.45 -32.36
N ALA A 242 -19.62 0.93 -31.29
CA ALA A 242 -18.54 -0.06 -31.33
C ALA A 242 -18.76 -1.03 -30.16
N PRO A 243 -19.64 -2.05 -30.31
CA PRO A 243 -20.01 -2.96 -29.23
C PRO A 243 -18.81 -3.71 -28.65
N GLU A 244 -17.77 -3.94 -29.46
CA GLU A 244 -16.50 -4.52 -29.05
C GLU A 244 -15.72 -3.68 -28.01
N HIS A 245 -16.13 -2.43 -27.78
CA HIS A 245 -15.51 -1.48 -26.87
C HIS A 245 -16.44 -1.04 -25.72
N ASP A 246 -17.48 -1.82 -25.40
CA ASP A 246 -18.46 -1.51 -24.35
C ASP A 246 -17.83 -1.20 -22.97
N VAL A 247 -16.71 -1.86 -22.65
CA VAL A 247 -15.93 -1.68 -21.42
C VAL A 247 -15.38 -0.26 -21.24
N LEU A 248 -15.17 0.50 -22.33
CA LEU A 248 -14.62 1.86 -22.27
C LEU A 248 -15.52 2.81 -21.48
N ALA A 249 -16.84 2.60 -21.54
CA ALA A 249 -17.79 3.43 -20.82
C ALA A 249 -17.64 3.26 -19.29
N THR A 250 -17.44 2.02 -18.84
CA THR A 250 -17.16 1.67 -17.44
C THR A 250 -15.80 2.20 -16.98
N LEU A 251 -14.77 2.10 -17.82
CA LEU A 251 -13.45 2.67 -17.52
C LEU A 251 -13.51 4.19 -17.36
N TRP A 252 -14.20 4.88 -18.28
CA TRP A 252 -14.45 6.32 -18.16
C TRP A 252 -15.19 6.67 -16.87
N ALA A 253 -16.24 5.93 -16.51
CA ALA A 253 -16.99 6.17 -15.28
C ALA A 253 -16.12 6.01 -14.02
N ARG A 254 -15.24 5.00 -13.99
CA ARG A 254 -14.25 4.82 -12.91
C ARG A 254 -13.30 6.01 -12.82
N THR A 255 -12.81 6.53 -13.95
CA THR A 255 -11.94 7.72 -13.96
C THR A 255 -12.68 8.96 -13.47
N LYS A 256 -13.94 9.16 -13.89
CA LYS A 256 -14.78 10.28 -13.44
C LYS A 256 -15.07 10.21 -11.94
N ILE A 257 -15.40 9.03 -11.41
CA ILE A 257 -15.57 8.81 -9.97
C ILE A 257 -14.28 9.16 -9.22
N ALA A 258 -13.12 8.72 -9.70
CA ALA A 258 -11.84 9.04 -9.06
C ALA A 258 -11.55 10.56 -9.07
N ASP A 259 -11.88 11.27 -10.15
CA ASP A 259 -11.75 12.73 -10.21
C ASP A 259 -12.70 13.43 -9.23
N LEU A 260 -13.97 13.03 -9.18
CA LEU A 260 -14.97 13.55 -8.24
C LEU A 260 -14.54 13.31 -6.78
N MET A 261 -14.06 12.11 -6.46
CA MET A 261 -13.51 11.82 -5.13
C MET A 261 -12.36 12.76 -4.79
N ALA A 262 -11.51 13.06 -5.78
CA ALA A 262 -10.36 13.93 -5.59
C ALA A 262 -10.71 15.42 -5.46
N GLN A 263 -11.96 15.82 -5.71
CA GLN A 263 -12.46 17.16 -5.45
C GLN A 263 -12.81 17.37 -3.97
N ASP A 264 -13.06 16.29 -3.22
CA ASP A 264 -13.54 16.36 -1.84
C ASP A 264 -12.95 15.27 -0.93
N TYR A 265 -11.65 15.02 -1.06
CA TYR A 265 -10.95 14.00 -0.27
C TYR A 265 -11.11 14.15 1.24
N GLU A 266 -11.05 15.38 1.75
CA GLU A 266 -11.16 15.68 3.17
C GLU A 266 -12.58 15.42 3.70
N GLY A 267 -13.61 15.91 2.98
CA GLY A 267 -15.01 15.65 3.32
C GLY A 267 -15.33 14.16 3.31
N ILE A 268 -14.86 13.43 2.29
CA ILE A 268 -15.04 11.97 2.20
C ILE A 268 -14.38 11.26 3.38
N GLN A 269 -13.14 11.60 3.73
CA GLN A 269 -12.42 10.94 4.84
C GLN A 269 -13.08 11.22 6.20
N GLN A 270 -13.60 12.43 6.40
CA GLN A 270 -14.28 12.81 7.64
C GLN A 270 -15.73 12.30 7.71
N GLY A 271 -16.24 11.62 6.67
CA GLY A 271 -17.62 11.17 6.60
C GLY A 271 -18.64 12.29 6.33
N HIS A 272 -18.17 13.48 5.92
CA HIS A 272 -18.98 14.65 5.60
C HIS A 272 -18.74 15.12 4.15
N PRO A 273 -18.96 14.26 3.13
CA PRO A 273 -18.75 14.65 1.75
C PRO A 273 -19.76 15.71 1.31
N GLN A 274 -19.34 16.61 0.42
CA GLN A 274 -20.22 17.56 -0.25
C GLN A 274 -21.36 16.81 -0.95
N SER A 275 -22.61 17.25 -0.71
CA SER A 275 -23.80 16.55 -1.20
C SER A 275 -23.78 16.32 -2.71
N LEU A 276 -23.38 17.33 -3.49
CA LEU A 276 -23.30 17.24 -4.95
C LEU A 276 -22.27 16.19 -5.42
N VAL A 277 -21.11 16.12 -4.77
CA VAL A 277 -20.06 15.14 -5.10
C VAL A 277 -20.53 13.73 -4.75
N ARG A 278 -21.15 13.57 -3.58
CA ARG A 278 -21.74 12.29 -3.15
C ARG A 278 -22.81 11.80 -4.11
N GLU A 279 -23.76 12.67 -4.46
CA GLU A 279 -24.86 12.35 -5.38
C GLU A 279 -24.33 11.94 -6.77
N ALA A 280 -23.38 12.69 -7.31
CA ALA A 280 -22.78 12.39 -8.61
C ALA A 280 -22.02 11.05 -8.61
N ILE A 281 -21.22 10.75 -7.57
CA ILE A 281 -20.52 9.47 -7.45
C ILE A 281 -21.52 8.32 -7.28
N THR A 282 -22.55 8.50 -6.46
CA THR A 282 -23.59 7.49 -6.24
C THR A 282 -24.32 7.17 -7.55
N GLN A 283 -24.72 8.20 -8.30
CA GLN A 283 -25.42 8.01 -9.57
C GLN A 283 -24.54 7.29 -10.60
N LEU A 284 -23.27 7.67 -10.75
CA LEU A 284 -22.32 6.97 -11.61
C LEU A 284 -22.12 5.50 -11.16
N GLY A 285 -22.07 5.26 -9.85
CA GLY A 285 -22.00 3.92 -9.26
C GLY A 285 -23.20 3.06 -9.66
N LEU A 286 -24.41 3.62 -9.65
CA LEU A 286 -25.63 2.92 -10.04
C LEU A 286 -25.71 2.71 -11.57
N ASP A 287 -25.49 3.77 -12.36
CA ASP A 287 -25.62 3.75 -13.82
C ASP A 287 -24.63 2.74 -14.47
N TYR A 288 -23.41 2.68 -13.95
CA TYR A 288 -22.34 1.83 -14.47
C TYR A 288 -22.11 0.56 -13.64
N ARG A 289 -22.93 0.31 -12.61
CA ARG A 289 -22.81 -0.84 -11.70
C ARG A 289 -21.41 -0.96 -11.11
N LEU A 290 -20.93 0.14 -10.54
CA LEU A 290 -19.63 0.24 -9.90
C LEU A 290 -19.78 0.31 -8.37
N MET A 291 -18.93 -0.43 -7.67
CA MET A 291 -18.74 -0.23 -6.23
C MET A 291 -17.96 1.06 -6.00
N THR A 292 -18.51 1.91 -5.14
CA THR A 292 -17.96 3.21 -4.77
C THR A 292 -18.01 3.34 -3.24
N PRO A 293 -17.41 4.38 -2.64
CA PRO A 293 -17.61 4.64 -1.21
C PRO A 293 -19.09 4.82 -0.80
N PHE A 294 -20.00 5.02 -1.76
CA PHE A 294 -21.43 5.29 -1.51
C PHE A 294 -22.37 4.22 -2.09
N THR A 295 -21.84 3.14 -2.66
CA THR A 295 -22.63 2.04 -3.24
C THR A 295 -22.10 0.69 -2.77
N SER A 296 -23.02 -0.24 -2.50
CA SER A 296 -22.69 -1.61 -2.07
C SER A 296 -23.42 -2.61 -2.95
N PHE A 297 -22.76 -3.72 -3.27
CA PHE A 297 -23.44 -4.88 -3.84
C PHE A 297 -24.06 -5.70 -2.72
N VAL A 298 -25.37 -5.91 -2.79
CA VAL A 298 -26.12 -6.75 -1.85
C VAL A 298 -26.61 -7.97 -2.60
N ALA A 299 -26.18 -9.15 -2.16
CA ALA A 299 -26.76 -10.41 -2.62
C ALA A 299 -28.00 -10.69 -1.78
N VAL A 300 -29.17 -10.74 -2.41
CA VAL A 300 -30.41 -11.16 -1.77
C VAL A 300 -30.66 -12.61 -2.18
N GLU A 301 -30.50 -13.53 -1.23
CA GLU A 301 -30.83 -14.93 -1.42
C GLU A 301 -32.28 -15.17 -0.99
N GLU A 302 -33.16 -15.43 -1.96
CA GLU A 302 -34.51 -15.89 -1.68
C GLU A 302 -34.49 -17.41 -1.43
N LEU A 303 -34.01 -17.80 -0.25
CA LEU A 303 -34.19 -19.16 0.23
C LEU A 303 -35.67 -19.33 0.59
N ILE A 304 -36.38 -20.17 -0.18
CA ILE A 304 -37.68 -20.70 0.26
C ILE A 304 -37.39 -21.72 1.36
N ILE A 305 -37.30 -21.25 2.61
CA ILE A 305 -36.96 -22.08 3.78
C ILE A 305 -38.08 -23.09 4.11
N THR A 306 -39.21 -23.05 3.40
CA THR A 306 -40.35 -23.94 3.66
C THR A 306 -41.03 -24.41 2.39
N GLU A 307 -40.81 -25.69 2.03
CA GLU A 307 -41.84 -26.43 1.30
C GLU A 307 -43.10 -26.46 2.18
N GLY A 308 -44.12 -25.67 1.83
CA GLY A 308 -45.43 -25.68 2.51
C GLY A 308 -45.63 -24.71 3.68
N GLY A 309 -44.75 -23.73 3.90
CA GLY A 309 -44.98 -22.59 4.82
C GLY A 309 -44.97 -22.89 6.33
N GLN A 310 -44.56 -24.09 6.75
CA GLN A 310 -44.45 -24.48 8.16
C GLN A 310 -42.98 -24.43 8.63
N PRO A 311 -42.59 -23.52 9.55
CA PRO A 311 -41.21 -23.43 10.00
C PRO A 311 -40.76 -24.75 10.65
N ARG A 312 -39.67 -25.33 10.15
CA ARG A 312 -39.04 -26.52 10.73
C ARG A 312 -38.05 -26.06 11.80
N ARG A 313 -38.27 -26.50 13.04
CA ARG A 313 -37.27 -26.35 14.11
C ARG A 313 -36.13 -27.33 13.84
N VAL A 314 -34.92 -26.83 13.73
CA VAL A 314 -33.69 -27.65 13.64
C VAL A 314 -32.86 -27.30 14.86
N ASP A 315 -32.64 -28.29 15.73
CA ASP A 315 -31.73 -28.12 16.85
C ASP A 315 -30.30 -28.16 16.29
N VAL A 316 -29.60 -27.04 16.36
CA VAL A 316 -28.18 -26.94 15.97
C VAL A 316 -27.36 -27.19 17.23
N PRO A 317 -26.69 -28.36 17.37
CA PRO A 317 -25.83 -28.60 18.51
C PRO A 317 -24.67 -27.60 18.49
N VAL A 318 -24.47 -26.91 19.61
CA VAL A 318 -23.30 -26.05 19.81
C VAL A 318 -22.18 -26.93 20.32
N GLU A 319 -21.13 -27.11 19.52
CA GLU A 319 -19.93 -27.79 19.99
C GLU A 319 -19.21 -26.90 21.02
N LEU A 320 -18.87 -27.48 22.17
CA LEU A 320 -18.01 -26.83 23.15
C LEU A 320 -16.56 -27.19 22.84
N PRO A 321 -15.60 -26.26 23.08
CA PRO A 321 -14.19 -26.58 22.99
C PRO A 321 -13.83 -27.77 23.88
N GLU A 322 -12.89 -28.58 23.43
CA GLU A 322 -12.45 -29.76 24.17
C GLU A 322 -11.99 -29.37 25.58
N GLY A 323 -12.62 -29.97 26.59
CA GLY A 323 -12.37 -29.69 28.01
C GLY A 323 -13.27 -28.63 28.66
N VAL A 324 -14.24 -28.06 27.93
CA VAL A 324 -15.20 -27.08 28.49
C VAL A 324 -16.54 -27.76 28.79
N SER A 325 -16.99 -27.73 30.05
CA SER A 325 -18.31 -28.26 30.42
C SER A 325 -19.41 -27.24 30.16
N TYR A 326 -20.57 -27.70 29.68
CA TYR A 326 -21.72 -26.86 29.38
C TYR A 326 -22.20 -26.11 30.63
N GLU A 327 -22.13 -26.77 31.79
CA GLU A 327 -22.55 -26.22 33.07
C GLU A 327 -21.56 -25.17 33.62
N GLY A 328 -20.29 -25.24 33.21
CA GLY A 328 -19.29 -24.22 33.53
C GLY A 328 -19.49 -22.92 32.75
N VAL A 329 -20.11 -22.99 31.56
CA VAL A 329 -20.40 -21.82 30.71
C VAL A 329 -21.79 -21.26 30.96
N PHE A 330 -22.79 -22.11 31.21
CA PHE A 330 -24.20 -21.71 31.25
C PHE A 330 -24.90 -21.94 32.61
N GLY A 331 -24.22 -22.54 33.60
CA GLY A 331 -24.72 -22.77 34.96
C GLY A 331 -25.73 -23.92 35.08
N TYR A 332 -25.86 -24.48 36.28
CA TYR A 332 -26.89 -25.48 36.60
C TYR A 332 -28.23 -24.80 36.88
N GLY A 333 -29.26 -25.19 36.12
CA GLY A 333 -30.63 -24.77 36.37
C GLY A 333 -31.62 -25.68 35.63
N GLU A 334 -31.83 -26.87 36.15
CA GLU A 334 -33.03 -27.66 35.87
C GLU A 334 -34.27 -26.92 36.42
N GLU A 335 -35.01 -26.26 35.55
CA GLU A 335 -36.47 -26.37 35.61
C GLU A 335 -36.96 -26.94 34.27
N GLN A 336 -37.45 -28.16 34.35
CA GLN A 336 -38.00 -28.91 33.24
C GLN A 336 -39.17 -28.17 32.58
N VAL A 337 -39.09 -28.08 31.26
CA VAL A 337 -40.13 -28.34 30.28
C VAL A 337 -41.54 -28.56 30.87
N ALA A 338 -42.34 -27.48 30.93
CA ALA A 338 -43.79 -27.59 31.01
C ALA A 338 -44.45 -26.47 30.18
N GLY A 339 -44.77 -26.80 28.93
CA GLY A 339 -45.88 -26.23 28.16
C GLY A 339 -45.86 -24.72 27.95
N PHE A 340 -45.24 -24.26 26.85
CA PHE A 340 -45.65 -23.01 26.23
C PHE A 340 -47.08 -23.15 25.68
N ARG A 341 -48.05 -22.87 26.55
CA ARG A 341 -49.44 -22.63 26.17
C ARG A 341 -49.48 -21.52 25.12
N GLN A 342 -50.08 -21.83 23.97
CA GLN A 342 -50.58 -20.87 23.01
C GLN A 342 -51.32 -19.73 23.74
N ARG A 343 -50.74 -18.53 23.77
CA ARG A 343 -51.53 -17.32 23.94
C ARG A 343 -51.94 -16.83 22.56
N LYS A 344 -53.15 -17.21 22.14
CA LYS A 344 -53.88 -16.56 21.06
C LYS A 344 -53.99 -15.06 21.39
N MET A 345 -53.36 -14.20 20.59
CA MET A 345 -53.75 -12.79 20.54
C MET A 345 -55.13 -12.69 19.87
N GLN A 346 -56.12 -12.19 20.60
CA GLN A 346 -57.37 -11.68 20.03
C GLN A 346 -57.14 -10.25 19.50
N PRO A 347 -57.86 -9.85 18.43
CA PRO A 347 -57.70 -8.51 17.87
C PRO A 347 -58.39 -7.45 18.73
N ALA A 348 -57.86 -6.23 18.62
CA ALA A 348 -58.17 -5.05 19.44
C ALA A 348 -59.65 -4.64 19.46
N ALA A 349 -60.10 -4.14 20.62
CA ALA A 349 -61.28 -3.30 20.76
C ALA A 349 -60.89 -1.90 21.26
N LYS A 350 -61.58 -0.91 20.70
CA LYS A 350 -61.34 0.55 20.72
C LYS A 350 -61.76 1.25 22.03
N LEU A 351 -61.34 2.54 22.10
CA LEU A 351 -61.88 3.70 22.85
C LEU A 351 -61.26 3.96 24.25
N SER A 352 -60.88 5.18 24.67
CA SER A 352 -61.19 6.55 24.21
C SER A 352 -60.17 7.61 24.73
N ARG A 353 -60.29 8.83 24.18
CA ARG A 353 -59.42 10.04 24.23
C ARG A 353 -59.19 10.69 25.61
N SER A 354 -58.01 11.29 25.81
CA SER A 354 -57.79 12.72 26.17
C SER A 354 -56.28 13.07 26.20
N PHE A 355 -55.80 13.97 25.32
CA PHE A 355 -55.23 15.33 25.60
C PHE A 355 -54.11 15.34 26.68
N LEU A 356 -52.86 15.84 26.53
CA LEU A 356 -52.28 16.90 25.71
C LEU A 356 -50.73 16.87 25.91
N GLY A 357 -49.93 17.06 24.84
CA GLY A 357 -48.64 17.80 24.85
C GLY A 357 -47.30 17.07 25.07
N GLY A 358 -46.45 17.05 24.02
CA GLY A 358 -45.02 17.38 24.14
C GLY A 358 -43.95 16.31 23.88
N VAL A 359 -43.31 16.39 22.70
CA VAL A 359 -41.93 15.95 22.34
C VAL A 359 -41.62 14.45 22.42
N ALA A 360 -41.65 13.79 21.25
CA ALA A 360 -41.14 12.44 21.08
C ALA A 360 -39.62 12.46 20.83
N ALA A 361 -38.86 11.93 21.78
CA ALA A 361 -37.52 11.41 21.55
C ALA A 361 -37.65 10.07 20.81
N GLN A 362 -37.00 9.94 19.66
CA GLN A 362 -36.86 8.66 18.96
C GLN A 362 -35.63 7.95 19.53
N GLU A 363 -35.85 6.81 20.17
CA GLU A 363 -34.80 5.92 20.68
C GLU A 363 -33.98 5.35 19.54
N SER A 364 -32.67 5.50 19.67
CA SER A 364 -31.62 4.87 18.88
C SER A 364 -31.58 3.36 19.14
N VAL A 365 -31.84 2.55 18.11
CA VAL A 365 -31.54 1.11 18.13
C VAL A 365 -30.06 0.93 17.78
N VAL A 366 -29.27 0.54 18.77
CA VAL A 366 -27.89 0.08 18.60
C VAL A 366 -27.92 -1.30 17.96
N SER A 367 -27.53 -1.41 16.69
CA SER A 367 -27.31 -2.70 16.03
C SER A 367 -25.84 -3.11 16.17
N SER A 368 -25.57 -4.14 16.96
CA SER A 368 -24.27 -4.83 16.97
C SER A 368 -24.10 -5.69 15.71
N PRO A 369 -22.87 -5.86 15.20
CA PRO A 369 -22.61 -6.52 13.91
C PRO A 369 -22.75 -8.05 13.99
N PRO A 370 -23.18 -8.74 12.92
CA PRO A 370 -23.13 -10.20 12.85
C PRO A 370 -21.69 -10.70 12.67
N ALA A 371 -21.33 -11.74 13.43
CA ALA A 371 -20.07 -12.45 13.32
C ALA A 371 -20.04 -13.37 12.09
N LEU A 372 -18.83 -13.54 11.54
CA LEU A 372 -18.53 -14.34 10.36
C LEU A 372 -18.96 -15.80 10.50
N VAL A 373 -19.58 -16.33 9.44
CA VAL A 373 -19.77 -17.76 9.19
C VAL A 373 -18.65 -18.22 8.27
N ASP A 374 -17.89 -19.21 8.72
CA ASP A 374 -16.89 -19.88 7.89
C ASP A 374 -17.61 -20.84 6.93
N ARG A 375 -17.39 -20.65 5.62
CA ARG A 375 -17.87 -21.53 4.54
C ARG A 375 -16.71 -22.41 4.10
N ALA A 376 -16.96 -23.71 4.01
CA ALA A 376 -16.04 -24.72 3.50
C ALA A 376 -15.32 -24.27 2.21
N GLU A 377 -14.00 -24.31 2.24
CA GLU A 377 -13.12 -23.99 1.11
C GLU A 377 -13.09 -25.13 0.07
N PRO A 378 -13.09 -24.84 -1.24
CA PRO A 378 -12.51 -25.72 -2.23
C PRO A 378 -10.99 -25.49 -2.31
N GLU A 379 -10.24 -26.58 -2.37
CA GLU A 379 -8.78 -26.62 -2.56
C GLU A 379 -8.27 -25.64 -3.62
N ARG A 380 -7.46 -24.64 -3.21
CA ARG A 380 -6.51 -23.93 -4.08
C ARG A 380 -5.27 -23.48 -3.28
N ASP A 381 -4.11 -23.74 -3.87
CA ASP A 381 -2.76 -23.42 -3.40
C ASP A 381 -2.61 -21.97 -2.88
N GLU A 382 -2.48 -21.80 -1.55
CA GLU A 382 -1.98 -20.56 -0.95
C GLU A 382 -0.52 -20.70 -0.52
N ALA A 383 0.33 -19.94 -1.19
CA ALA A 383 1.73 -19.75 -0.82
C ALA A 383 1.83 -19.05 0.55
N PHE A 384 2.45 -19.75 1.49
CA PHE A 384 3.12 -19.29 2.72
C PHE A 384 3.14 -17.77 2.95
N ARG A 385 2.26 -17.29 3.85
CA ARG A 385 2.42 -16.01 4.55
C ARG A 385 3.46 -16.19 5.66
N THR A 386 4.64 -15.57 5.53
CA THR A 386 5.63 -15.51 6.62
C THR A 386 5.29 -14.38 7.58
N ASP A 387 5.06 -14.71 8.84
CA ASP A 387 4.89 -13.79 9.97
C ASP A 387 6.19 -12.96 10.19
N PRO A 388 6.15 -11.61 10.21
CA PRO A 388 7.32 -10.75 10.47
C PRO A 388 8.00 -10.96 11.84
N SER A 389 7.45 -11.78 12.73
CA SER A 389 8.12 -12.20 13.98
C SER A 389 9.27 -13.22 13.79
N THR A 390 9.38 -13.83 12.61
CA THR A 390 10.38 -14.89 12.35
C THR A 390 11.74 -14.34 11.93
N LYS A 391 12.77 -14.58 12.76
CA LYS A 391 14.18 -14.25 12.47
C LYS A 391 14.85 -15.17 11.43
N MET A 392 14.08 -15.90 10.64
CA MET A 392 14.56 -16.92 9.69
C MET A 392 13.87 -16.77 8.34
N ASP A 393 14.59 -17.00 7.24
CA ASP A 393 13.98 -17.10 5.92
C ASP A 393 13.05 -18.32 5.80
N ALA A 394 12.12 -18.26 4.84
CA ALA A 394 11.10 -19.30 4.68
C ALA A 394 11.71 -20.71 4.48
N ARG A 395 12.88 -20.81 3.83
CA ARG A 395 13.54 -22.09 3.57
C ARG A 395 14.17 -22.67 4.83
N LEU A 396 14.80 -21.83 5.64
CA LEU A 396 15.35 -22.20 6.95
C LEU A 396 14.24 -22.51 7.94
N ALA A 397 13.12 -21.77 7.92
CA ALA A 397 11.94 -22.05 8.72
C ALA A 397 11.37 -23.43 8.37
N SER A 398 11.25 -23.76 7.08
CA SER A 398 10.86 -25.12 6.66
C SER A 398 11.86 -26.17 7.14
N ILE A 399 13.17 -25.95 7.02
CA ILE A 399 14.18 -26.90 7.53
C ILE A 399 14.03 -27.10 9.04
N GLN A 400 13.82 -26.03 9.81
CA GLN A 400 13.59 -26.09 11.25
C GLN A 400 12.33 -26.88 11.61
N GLU A 401 11.23 -26.67 10.89
CA GLU A 401 9.96 -27.38 11.10
C GLU A 401 10.11 -28.90 10.83
N HIS A 402 10.87 -29.29 9.81
CA HIS A 402 11.13 -30.71 9.52
C HIS A 402 11.98 -31.37 10.61
N ILE A 403 12.94 -30.63 11.19
CA ILE A 403 13.73 -31.12 12.33
C ILE A 403 12.83 -31.35 13.55
N GLU A 404 11.90 -30.43 13.81
CA GLU A 404 10.98 -30.51 14.95
C GLU A 404 9.92 -31.63 14.77
N THR A 405 9.39 -31.79 13.56
CA THR A 405 8.34 -32.78 13.25
C THR A 405 8.87 -34.15 12.83
N LYS A 406 10.20 -34.31 12.68
CA LYS A 406 10.88 -35.53 12.19
C LYS A 406 10.32 -36.06 10.86
N THR A 407 9.87 -35.17 9.98
CA THR A 407 9.36 -35.51 8.65
C THR A 407 10.48 -35.57 7.60
N VAL A 408 10.22 -36.26 6.49
CA VAL A 408 11.20 -36.40 5.39
C VAL A 408 11.31 -35.07 4.64
N MET A 409 12.49 -34.46 4.65
CA MET A 409 12.77 -33.23 3.90
C MET A 409 12.67 -33.45 2.38
N GLY A 410 12.04 -32.51 1.67
CA GLY A 410 11.98 -32.52 0.21
C GLY A 410 13.37 -32.45 -0.45
N LYS A 411 13.53 -33.07 -1.63
CA LYS A 411 14.81 -33.21 -2.35
C LYS A 411 15.56 -31.90 -2.55
N GLU A 412 14.86 -30.78 -2.74
CA GLU A 412 15.47 -29.48 -3.01
C GLU A 412 16.04 -28.80 -1.74
N LEU A 413 15.38 -28.99 -0.59
CA LEU A 413 15.87 -28.53 0.71
C LEU A 413 17.01 -29.43 1.22
N ALA A 414 16.96 -30.73 0.95
CA ALA A 414 18.02 -31.67 1.31
C ALA A 414 19.37 -31.32 0.67
N LYS A 415 19.38 -30.75 -0.56
CA LYS A 415 20.60 -30.27 -1.23
C LYS A 415 21.29 -29.11 -0.50
N GLN A 416 20.55 -28.38 0.35
CA GLN A 416 21.09 -27.24 1.10
C GLN A 416 21.73 -27.65 2.43
N VAL A 417 21.61 -28.92 2.82
CA VAL A 417 22.22 -29.49 4.03
C VAL A 417 23.43 -30.32 3.62
N THR A 418 24.61 -29.94 4.14
CA THR A 418 25.86 -30.69 3.94
C THR A 418 26.42 -31.06 5.31
N ASP A 419 26.69 -32.35 5.55
CA ASP A 419 27.22 -32.87 6.82
C ASP A 419 26.43 -32.43 8.07
N GLY A 420 25.10 -32.35 7.95
CA GLY A 420 24.22 -31.93 9.05
C GLY A 420 24.31 -30.44 9.40
N LYS A 421 24.90 -29.62 8.53
CA LYS A 421 25.00 -28.16 8.64
C LYS A 421 24.32 -27.48 7.46
N VAL A 422 23.87 -26.25 7.69
CA VAL A 422 23.36 -25.34 6.66
C VAL A 422 24.24 -24.11 6.58
N LEU A 423 24.59 -23.71 5.36
CA LEU A 423 25.33 -22.49 5.12
C LEU A 423 24.37 -21.32 5.12
N VAL A 424 24.61 -20.33 5.97
CA VAL A 424 23.69 -19.21 6.17
C VAL A 424 24.41 -17.88 6.19
N GLN A 425 23.68 -16.83 5.82
CA GLN A 425 24.01 -15.45 6.11
C GLN A 425 23.37 -15.08 7.45
N ILE A 426 24.19 -14.70 8.40
CA ILE A 426 23.82 -14.29 9.75
C ILE A 426 23.94 -12.78 9.81
N TRP A 427 22.80 -12.11 9.94
CA TRP A 427 22.73 -10.67 10.10
C TRP A 427 22.73 -10.34 11.58
N LEU A 428 23.66 -9.49 11.99
CA LEU A 428 23.90 -9.11 13.37
C LEU A 428 23.52 -7.64 13.60
N SER A 429 23.16 -7.31 14.83
CA SER A 429 22.95 -5.92 15.26
C SER A 429 24.26 -5.15 15.45
N ASP A 430 25.33 -5.86 15.80
CA ASP A 430 26.69 -5.34 15.91
C ASP A 430 27.69 -6.50 15.65
N ARG A 431 28.90 -6.16 15.21
CA ARG A 431 29.98 -7.11 14.85
C ARG A 431 31.17 -6.97 15.80
N GLN A 432 30.91 -6.96 17.10
CA GLN A 432 31.98 -7.02 18.10
C GLN A 432 32.54 -8.45 18.20
N ASP A 433 33.81 -8.57 18.56
CA ASP A 433 34.48 -9.87 18.70
C ASP A 433 33.80 -10.78 19.73
N SER A 434 33.14 -10.20 20.74
CA SER A 434 32.31 -10.91 21.72
C SER A 434 31.12 -11.63 21.07
N VAL A 435 30.51 -11.03 20.04
CA VAL A 435 29.35 -11.60 19.33
C VAL A 435 29.79 -12.76 18.45
N LEU A 436 30.93 -12.62 17.78
CA LEU A 436 31.51 -13.69 16.97
C LEU A 436 31.89 -14.88 17.86
N ALA A 437 32.43 -14.63 19.05
CA ALA A 437 32.73 -15.67 20.03
C ALA A 437 31.47 -16.44 20.48
N SER A 438 30.35 -15.74 20.75
CA SER A 438 29.07 -16.39 21.10
C SER A 438 28.51 -17.26 19.96
N LEU A 439 28.68 -16.85 18.70
CA LEU A 439 28.30 -17.69 17.55
C LEU A 439 29.17 -18.95 17.48
N THR A 440 30.49 -18.81 17.67
CA THR A 440 31.41 -19.96 17.65
C THR A 440 31.17 -20.91 18.83
N GLU A 441 30.78 -20.41 20.01
CA GLU A 441 30.39 -21.23 21.17
C GLU A 441 29.14 -22.07 20.90
N LEU A 442 28.19 -21.55 20.12
CA LEU A 442 27.03 -22.31 19.63
C LEU A 442 27.35 -23.28 18.47
N GLY A 443 28.63 -23.41 18.10
CA GLY A 443 29.10 -24.32 17.05
C GLY A 443 28.94 -23.78 15.63
N VAL A 444 28.76 -22.47 15.46
CA VAL A 444 28.74 -21.82 14.14
C VAL A 444 30.17 -21.68 13.61
N GLU A 445 30.43 -22.28 12.46
CA GLU A 445 31.72 -22.15 11.76
C GLU A 445 31.66 -20.94 10.83
N ILE A 446 32.41 -19.89 11.15
CA ILE A 446 32.45 -18.68 10.33
C ILE A 446 33.28 -18.93 9.07
N VAL A 447 32.62 -18.87 7.91
CA VAL A 447 33.21 -19.14 6.59
C VAL A 447 33.71 -17.86 5.92
N ALA A 448 32.94 -16.78 6.01
CA ALA A 448 33.33 -15.50 5.41
C ALA A 448 32.77 -14.31 6.18
N GLN A 449 33.49 -13.20 6.07
CA GLN A 449 33.25 -11.97 6.82
C GLN A 449 33.30 -10.76 5.86
N PRO A 450 32.20 -10.48 5.12
CA PRO A 450 32.13 -9.36 4.17
C PRO A 450 32.57 -8.02 4.79
N LYS A 451 33.21 -7.15 4.01
CA LYS A 451 33.72 -5.84 4.48
C LYS A 451 32.63 -4.77 4.64
N SER A 452 31.42 -5.02 4.13
CA SER A 452 30.27 -4.09 4.18
C SER A 452 29.07 -4.77 4.84
N GLY A 453 28.53 -4.14 5.88
CA GLY A 453 27.35 -4.60 6.61
C GLY A 453 27.66 -5.48 7.84
N HIS A 454 26.68 -5.62 8.72
CA HIS A 454 26.73 -6.49 9.90
C HIS A 454 26.39 -7.95 9.54
N VAL A 455 27.00 -8.48 8.48
CA VAL A 455 26.72 -9.83 7.97
C VAL A 455 27.92 -10.73 8.17
N VAL A 456 27.67 -11.96 8.60
CA VAL A 456 28.64 -13.04 8.68
C VAL A 456 28.09 -14.23 7.90
N ILE A 457 28.92 -14.89 7.11
CA ILE A 457 28.55 -16.15 6.46
C ILE A 457 29.12 -17.27 7.30
N GLY A 458 28.26 -18.17 7.77
CA GLY A 458 28.67 -19.28 8.62
C GLY A 458 27.86 -20.55 8.37
N ALA A 459 28.47 -21.69 8.68
CA ALA A 459 27.79 -22.98 8.68
C ALA A 459 27.23 -23.25 10.09
N ILE A 460 25.90 -23.42 10.18
CA ILE A 460 25.20 -23.69 11.44
C ILE A 460 24.79 -25.17 11.48
N PRO A 461 25.11 -25.92 12.55
CA PRO A 461 24.55 -27.25 12.78
C PRO A 461 23.01 -27.20 12.87
N LEU A 462 22.33 -28.10 12.18
CA LEU A 462 20.86 -28.12 12.14
C LEU A 462 20.20 -28.11 13.54
N ALA A 463 20.80 -28.81 14.51
CA ALA A 463 20.31 -28.86 15.90
C ALA A 463 20.40 -27.51 16.64
N LYS A 464 21.24 -26.57 16.17
CA LYS A 464 21.51 -25.28 16.80
C LYS A 464 20.85 -24.11 16.08
N LEU A 465 20.12 -24.37 14.99
CA LEU A 465 19.51 -23.35 14.15
C LEU A 465 18.50 -22.47 14.92
N LYS A 466 17.67 -23.07 15.78
CA LYS A 466 16.73 -22.35 16.66
C LYS A 466 17.42 -21.54 17.75
N GLU A 467 18.47 -22.10 18.36
CA GLU A 467 19.23 -21.42 19.41
C GLU A 467 19.94 -20.18 18.85
N VAL A 468 20.54 -20.30 17.66
CA VAL A 468 21.19 -19.17 16.98
C VAL A 468 20.17 -18.11 16.56
N SER A 469 18.99 -18.48 16.06
CA SER A 469 17.97 -17.50 15.68
C SER A 469 17.40 -16.73 16.89
N GLN A 470 17.41 -17.33 18.08
CA GLN A 470 16.92 -16.70 19.30
C GLN A 470 17.93 -15.75 19.96
N LEU A 471 19.18 -15.71 19.52
CA LEU A 471 20.16 -14.78 20.06
C LEU A 471 19.66 -13.32 19.91
N PRO A 472 19.72 -12.49 20.97
CA PRO A 472 19.27 -11.10 20.91
C PRO A 472 19.98 -10.30 19.81
N LEU A 473 21.24 -10.63 19.56
CA LEU A 473 22.12 -9.94 18.62
C LEU A 473 21.96 -10.42 17.18
N VAL A 474 21.34 -11.58 16.96
CA VAL A 474 21.00 -12.09 15.62
C VAL A 474 19.69 -11.44 15.18
N LEU A 475 19.78 -10.66 14.12
CA LEU A 475 18.65 -9.99 13.49
C LEU A 475 17.93 -10.92 12.51
N TYR A 476 18.68 -11.70 11.73
CA TYR A 476 18.11 -12.57 10.70
C TYR A 476 19.07 -13.67 10.24
N LEU A 477 18.50 -14.83 9.92
CA LEU A 477 19.20 -15.95 9.27
C LEU A 477 18.59 -16.18 7.88
N ALA A 478 19.42 -16.14 6.85
CA ALA A 478 19.04 -16.46 5.48
C ALA A 478 19.89 -17.60 4.93
N LEU A 479 19.30 -18.49 4.15
CA LEU A 479 20.05 -19.58 3.53
C LEU A 479 21.02 -19.02 2.49
N HIS A 480 22.32 -19.29 2.66
CA HIS A 480 23.33 -18.84 1.72
C HIS A 480 23.41 -19.83 0.57
N THR A 481 23.01 -19.38 -0.62
CA THR A 481 23.14 -20.17 -1.84
C THR A 481 24.51 -19.89 -2.45
N VAL A 482 25.33 -20.94 -2.55
CA VAL A 482 26.55 -20.88 -3.37
C VAL A 482 26.08 -20.99 -4.82
N ALA A 483 26.31 -19.97 -5.62
CA ALA A 483 26.11 -20.08 -7.07
C ALA A 483 27.04 -21.19 -7.57
N GLY A 484 26.45 -22.26 -8.11
CA GLY A 484 27.19 -23.36 -8.74
C GLY A 484 27.88 -22.93 -10.01
#